data_AF-A0A264VLX2-F1
#
_entry.id   AF-A0A264VLX2-F1
#
_cell.length_a   1.000
_cell.length_b   1.000
_cell.length_c   1.000
_cell.angle_alpha   90.00
_cell.angle_beta   90.00
_cell.angle_gamma   90.00
#
_symmetry.space_group_name_H-M   'P 1'
#
loop_
_entity.id
_entity.type
_entity.pdbx_description
1 polymer ?
#
loop_
_entity_poly.entity_id
_entity_poly.type
_entity_poly.pdbx_seq_one_letter_code
_entity_poly.pdbx_strand_id
1 'polypeptide(L)' 'MPKLFRPVRVEFDSLTGYGGYEHWVTTIRYVRRVRHADGWRWQLVRTNHKGLDRWDYYLESDREGLDDINYEYGLMK' A
#
# COMPACT_ATOMS: atom_id res chain seq x y z
N MET A 1 4.44 -3.94 -23.38
CA MET A 1 3.90 -4.05 -22.01
C MET A 1 4.95 -3.55 -21.03
N PRO A 2 4.68 -2.53 -20.19
CA PRO A 2 5.57 -2.18 -19.10
C PRO A 2 5.70 -3.43 -18.22
N LYS A 3 6.94 -3.83 -17.90
CA LYS A 3 7.27 -5.07 -17.20
C LYS A 3 6.32 -5.27 -15.99
N LEU A 4 5.40 -6.23 -16.08
CA LEU A 4 4.30 -6.51 -15.14
C LEU A 4 4.74 -6.68 -13.67
N PHE A 5 6.03 -6.85 -13.44
CA PHE A 5 6.63 -7.08 -12.13
C PHE A 5 7.40 -5.87 -11.58
N ARG A 6 7.46 -4.74 -12.30
CA ARG A 6 8.16 -3.55 -11.81
C ARG A 6 7.30 -2.89 -10.72
N PRO A 7 7.85 -2.66 -9.52
CA PRO A 7 7.18 -1.83 -8.52
C PRO A 7 6.87 -0.46 -9.10
N VAL A 8 5.64 0.00 -8.92
CA VAL A 8 5.21 1.37 -9.22
C VAL A 8 5.09 2.13 -7.91
N ARG A 9 5.42 3.42 -7.97
CA ARG A 9 5.31 4.33 -6.83
C ARG A 9 3.90 4.90 -6.80
N VAL A 10 3.28 4.86 -5.63
CA VAL A 10 1.95 5.42 -5.37
C VAL A 10 2.01 6.25 -4.09
N GLU A 11 1.22 7.29 -4.05
CA GLU A 11 1.07 8.16 -2.89
C GLU A 11 -0.18 7.71 -2.13
N PHE A 12 -0.02 7.51 -0.83
CA PHE A 12 -1.07 7.12 0.10
C PHE A 12 -1.28 8.27 1.07
N ASP A 13 -2.47 8.85 1.05
CA ASP A 13 -2.87 9.79 2.09
C ASP A 13 -3.52 9.00 3.21
N SER A 14 -2.92 9.09 4.39
CA SER A 14 -3.44 8.44 5.60
C SER A 14 -3.71 9.50 6.67
N LEU A 15 -4.84 9.36 7.35
CA LEU A 15 -5.15 10.17 8.53
C LEU A 15 -4.43 9.55 9.72
N THR A 16 -3.50 10.30 10.32
CA THR A 16 -2.70 9.81 11.44
C THR A 16 -3.06 10.57 12.71
N GLY A 17 -3.21 9.85 13.82
CA GLY A 17 -3.48 10.42 15.14
C GLY A 17 -2.26 10.31 16.05
N TYR A 18 -1.78 11.44 16.58
CA TYR A 18 -0.81 11.43 17.68
C TYR A 18 -1.23 12.43 18.76
N GLY A 19 -1.41 11.95 19.99
CA GLY A 19 -1.71 12.82 21.14
C GLY A 19 -3.01 13.63 21.04
N GLY A 20 -4.05 13.10 20.37
CA GLY A 20 -5.35 13.77 20.24
C GLY A 20 -5.47 14.73 19.06
N TYR A 21 -4.46 14.80 18.19
CA TYR A 21 -4.51 15.57 16.95
C TYR A 21 -4.43 14.64 15.74
N GLU A 22 -5.35 14.86 14.80
CA GLU A 22 -5.37 14.16 13.51
C GLU A 22 -4.75 15.06 12.43
N HIS A 23 -3.87 14.49 11.62
CA HIS A 23 -3.32 15.17 10.46
C HIS A 23 -3.14 14.19 9.30
N TRP A 24 -3.31 14.72 8.08
CA TRP A 24 -3.06 13.97 6.86
C TRP A 24 -1.57 13.86 6.61
N VAL A 25 -1.11 12.63 6.38
CA VAL A 25 0.26 12.34 5.99
C VAL A 25 0.24 11.63 4.65
N THR A 26 0.85 12.27 3.65
CA THR A 26 1.11 11.64 2.35
C THR A 26 2.36 10.79 2.46
N THR A 27 2.19 9.48 2.29
CA THR A 27 3.27 8.52 2.33
C THR A 27 3.48 7.89 0.97
N ILE A 28 4.73 7.83 0.54
CA ILE A 28 5.09 7.17 -0.71
C ILE A 28 5.29 5.68 -0.46
N ARG A 29 4.58 4.85 -1.22
CA ARG A 29 4.71 3.40 -1.20
C ARG A 29 5.01 2.85 -2.58
N TYR A 30 5.58 1.65 -2.58
CA TYR A 30 5.78 0.88 -3.79
C TYR A 30 4.79 -0.27 -3.81
N VAL A 31 4.02 -0.38 -4.88
CA VAL A 31 3.08 -1.48 -5.11
C VAL A 31 3.47 -2.24 -6.36
N ARG A 32 3.07 -3.51 -6.43
CA ARG A 32 3.21 -4.34 -7.62
C ARG A 32 1.89 -5.02 -7.93
N ARG A 33 1.67 -5.34 -9.19
CA ARG A 33 0.49 -6.09 -9.61
C ARG A 33 0.73 -7.59 -9.38
N VAL A 34 -0.19 -8.24 -8.68
CA VAL A 34 -0.11 -9.66 -8.34
C VAL A 34 -1.40 -10.34 -8.77
N ARG A 35 -1.28 -11.56 -9.32
CA ARG A 35 -2.43 -12.38 -9.69
C ARG A 35 -2.88 -13.17 -8.46
N HIS A 36 -4.11 -12.93 -8.04
CA HIS A 36 -4.85 -13.71 -7.03
C HIS A 36 -5.83 -14.65 -7.74
N ALA A 37 -6.49 -15.53 -6.97
CA ALA A 37 -7.44 -16.51 -7.50
C ALA A 37 -8.65 -15.85 -8.19
N ASP A 38 -9.05 -14.68 -7.72
CA ASP A 38 -10.21 -13.92 -8.16
C ASP A 38 -9.89 -12.80 -9.14
N GLY A 39 -8.62 -12.47 -9.35
CA GLY A 39 -8.28 -11.29 -10.13
C GLY A 39 -6.84 -10.84 -10.06
N TRP A 40 -6.57 -9.69 -10.65
CA TRP A 40 -5.32 -8.97 -10.43
C TRP A 40 -5.54 -7.97 -9.32
N ARG A 41 -4.64 -7.91 -8.34
CA ARG A 41 -4.68 -6.94 -7.25
C ARG A 41 -3.34 -6.21 -7.17
N TRP A 42 -3.37 -5.01 -6.63
CA TRP A 42 -2.15 -4.34 -6.17
C TRP A 42 -1.77 -4.88 -4.79
N GLN A 43 -0.48 -5.11 -4.61
CA GLN A 43 0.09 -5.53 -3.34
C GLN A 43 1.24 -4.60 -2.97
N LEU A 44 1.29 -4.15 -1.71
CA LEU A 44 2.45 -3.47 -1.14
C LEU A 44 3.71 -4.32 -1.37
N VAL A 45 4.73 -3.71 -1.97
CA VAL A 45 6.05 -4.29 -2.02
C VAL A 45 6.67 -4.07 -0.66
N ARG A 46 6.75 -5.14 0.14
CA ARG A 46 7.60 -5.12 1.33
C ARG A 46 9.03 -4.95 0.84
N THR A 47 9.53 -3.72 0.85
CA THR A 47 10.95 -3.46 0.73
C THR A 47 11.58 -3.97 2.01
N ASN A 48 11.82 -5.28 2.09
CA ASN A 48 12.70 -5.87 3.09
C ASN A 48 14.10 -5.28 2.85
N HIS A 49 14.32 -4.06 3.34
CA HIS A 49 15.63 -3.57 3.63
C HIS A 49 16.13 -4.47 4.75
N LYS A 50 17.04 -5.39 4.40
CA LYS A 50 17.81 -6.20 5.35
C LYS A 50 18.25 -5.29 6.51
N GLY A 51 17.69 -5.49 7.71
CA GLY A 51 18.08 -4.75 8.92
C GLY A 51 17.10 -3.70 9.45
N LEU A 52 15.89 -3.57 8.90
CA LEU A 52 14.83 -2.75 9.50
C LEU A 52 13.63 -3.61 9.91
N ASP A 53 13.82 -4.42 10.96
CA ASP A 53 12.71 -4.90 11.80
C ASP A 53 12.16 -3.73 12.66
N ARG A 54 11.89 -2.58 12.04
CA ARG A 54 11.15 -1.51 12.69
C ARG A 54 9.68 -1.78 12.46
N TRP A 55 8.91 -1.79 13.54
CA TRP A 55 7.46 -1.78 13.50
C TRP A 55 7.00 -0.61 12.60
N ASP A 56 6.45 -0.94 11.43
CA ASP A 56 5.90 0.05 10.51
C ASP A 56 4.45 0.31 10.94
N TYR A 57 4.27 1.32 11.79
CA TYR A 57 2.95 1.72 12.31
C TYR A 57 1.92 2.02 11.22
N TYR A 58 2.37 2.34 10.02
CA TYR A 58 1.50 2.70 8.90
C TYR A 58 1.12 1.49 8.05
N LEU A 59 1.74 0.32 8.24
CA LEU A 59 1.55 -0.84 7.36
C LEU A 59 0.11 -1.38 7.37
N GLU A 60 -0.60 -1.29 8.49
CA GLU A 60 -2.01 -1.70 8.56
C GLU A 60 -2.92 -0.67 7.87
N SER A 61 -2.72 0.62 8.13
CA SER A 61 -3.46 1.69 7.43
C SER A 61 -3.18 1.70 5.93
N ASP A 62 -1.95 1.44 5.50
CA ASP A 62 -1.58 1.30 4.09
C ASP A 62 -2.24 0.09 3.43
N ARG A 63 -2.51 -0.98 4.19
CA ARG A 63 -3.21 -2.16 3.70
C ARG A 63 -4.68 -1.86 3.46
N GLU A 64 -5.34 -1.23 4.43
CA GLU A 64 -6.73 -0.80 4.31
C GLU A 64 -6.88 0.16 3.12
N GLY A 65 -6.05 1.20 3.04
CA GLY A 65 -6.07 2.13 1.90
C GLY A 65 -5.77 1.45 0.56
N LEU A 66 -4.93 0.41 0.53
CA LEU A 66 -4.68 -0.33 -0.71
C LEU A 66 -5.85 -1.24 -1.10
N ASP A 67 -6.58 -1.77 -0.13
CA ASP A 67 -7.78 -2.55 -0.37
C ASP A 67 -8.91 -1.65 -0.91
N ASP A 68 -9.04 -0.43 -0.39
CA ASP A 68 -9.95 0.59 -0.95
C ASP A 68 -9.61 0.92 -2.40
N ILE A 69 -8.33 1.17 -2.71
CA ILE A 69 -7.86 1.39 -4.09
C ILE A 69 -8.19 0.17 -4.96
N ASN A 70 -7.92 -1.04 -4.47
CA ASN A 70 -8.25 -2.25 -5.21
C ASN A 70 -9.76 -2.38 -5.46
N TYR A 71 -10.60 -2.02 -4.50
CA TYR A 71 -12.05 -2.02 -4.65
C TYR A 71 -12.52 -0.97 -5.65
N GLU A 72 -12.05 0.28 -5.55
CA GLU A 72 -12.41 1.38 -6.44
C GLU A 72 -12.06 1.07 -7.91
N TYR A 73 -10.91 0.44 -8.15
CA TYR A 73 -10.49 0.01 -9.48
C TYR A 73 -11.07 -1.34 -9.94
N GLY A 74 -11.99 -1.95 -9.18
CA GLY A 74 -12.62 -3.24 -9.50
C GLY A 74 -11.65 -4.43 -9.54
N LEU A 75 -10.54 -4.32 -8.80
CA LEU A 75 -9.49 -5.32 -8.65
C LEU A 75 -9.77 -6.28 -7.48
N MET A 76 -10.63 -5.86 -6.55
CA MET A 76 -11.19 -6.65 -5.46
C MET A 76 -12.73 -6.63 -5.56
N LYS A 77 -13.38 -7.72 -5.14
CA LYS A 77 -14.85 -7.84 -5.04
C LYS A 77 -15.27 -7.93 -3.58
#